data_AF-A0A4Q5EMB9-F1
#
_entry.id   AF-A0A4Q5EMB9-F1
#
_cell.length_a   1.000
_cell.length_b   1.000
_cell.length_c   1.000
_cell.angle_alpha   90.00
_cell.angle_beta   90.00
_cell.angle_gamma   90.00
#
_symmetry.space_group_name_H-M   'P 1'
#
loop_
_entity.id
_entity.type
_entity.pdbx_description
1 polymer ?
#
loop_
_entity_poly.entity_id
_entity_poly.type
_entity_poly.pdbx_seq_one_letter_code
_entity_poly.pdbx_strand_id
1 'polypeptide(L)'
;MFQQEKEYLEDAYSYYQKTGERSMQYEFSKDNREKQLTIRCLDALCDDGYIQYEYRATGFCGIKLTPKGIHFVENGFQDDTVPSISGNNNIFVTGSGNTISNNYNQLIADVQNSELDPEIKEVLETLLYELKNPALSEKKKESKIKDFLSEISSDALSDTASSTLSTLLMFLFKKIIF
;
A
#
# COMPACT_ATOMS: atom_id res chain seq x y z
N MET A 1 18.46 1.41 6.61
CA MET A 1 17.72 0.39 7.37
C MET A 1 18.66 -0.67 7.95
N PHE A 2 18.53 -0.97 9.23
CA PHE A 2 19.21 -2.06 9.93
C PHE A 2 18.45 -3.40 9.77
N GLN A 3 19.15 -4.52 9.99
CA GLN A 3 18.58 -5.87 9.80
C GLN A 3 17.31 -6.13 10.64
N GLN A 4 17.27 -5.63 11.87
CA GLN A 4 16.12 -5.82 12.76
C GLN A 4 14.89 -4.98 12.32
N GLU A 5 15.11 -3.77 11.82
CA GLU A 5 14.04 -2.95 11.21
C GLU A 5 13.44 -3.67 10.00
N LYS A 6 14.30 -4.27 9.18
CA LYS A 6 13.88 -5.09 8.04
C LYS A 6 13.03 -6.28 8.47
N GLU A 7 13.41 -6.98 9.54
CA GLU A 7 12.63 -8.12 10.07
C GLU A 7 11.23 -7.70 10.54
N TYR A 8 11.09 -6.56 11.23
CA TYR A 8 9.77 -6.05 11.62
C TYR A 8 8.92 -5.64 10.41
N LEU A 9 9.54 -5.04 9.39
CA LEU A 9 8.82 -4.67 8.17
C LEU A 9 8.41 -5.91 7.34
N GLU A 10 9.27 -6.94 7.28
CA GLU A 10 8.96 -8.24 6.65
C GLU A 10 7.83 -8.97 7.37
N ASP A 11 7.80 -8.94 8.70
CA ASP A 11 6.73 -9.54 9.49
C ASP A 11 5.39 -8.84 9.22
N ALA A 12 5.38 -7.51 9.22
CA ALA A 12 4.20 -6.72 8.87
C ALA A 12 3.71 -6.97 7.44
N TYR A 13 4.62 -7.03 6.48
CA TYR A 13 4.28 -7.39 5.11
C TYR A 13 3.76 -8.82 4.98
N SER A 14 4.35 -9.77 5.70
CA SER A 14 3.90 -11.17 5.73
C SER A 14 2.50 -11.31 6.32
N TYR A 15 2.19 -10.56 7.37
CA TYR A 15 0.85 -10.48 7.94
C TYR A 15 -0.16 -9.95 6.91
N TYR A 16 0.20 -8.87 6.22
CA TYR A 16 -0.61 -8.28 5.15
C TYR A 16 -0.87 -9.28 4.01
N GLN A 17 0.15 -9.98 3.51
CA GLN A 17 0.00 -10.98 2.46
C GLN A 17 -0.96 -12.12 2.86
N LYS A 18 -0.94 -12.53 4.13
CA LYS A 18 -1.78 -13.62 4.64
C LYS A 18 -3.23 -13.20 4.88
N THR A 19 -3.47 -11.98 5.33
CA THR A 19 -4.77 -11.57 5.90
C THR A 19 -5.52 -10.54 5.06
N GLY A 20 -4.80 -9.78 4.23
CA GLY A 20 -5.33 -8.59 3.56
C GLY A 20 -5.38 -7.35 4.43
N GLU A 21 -5.01 -7.44 5.72
CA GLU A 21 -5.05 -6.30 6.64
C GLU A 21 -3.66 -5.69 6.80
N ARG A 22 -3.60 -4.36 6.72
CA ARG A 22 -2.36 -3.59 6.91
C ARG A 22 -2.10 -3.29 8.39
N SER A 23 -3.15 -3.34 9.20
CA SER A 23 -3.08 -3.03 10.63
C SER A 23 -2.81 -4.30 11.43
N MET A 24 -1.82 -4.24 12.32
CA MET A 24 -1.44 -5.36 13.19
C MET A 24 -0.95 -4.86 14.55
N GLN A 25 -0.98 -5.76 15.54
CA GLN A 25 -0.53 -5.49 16.90
C GLN A 25 0.81 -6.19 17.18
N TYR A 26 1.73 -5.46 17.80
CA TYR A 26 2.93 -6.00 18.42
C TYR A 26 2.80 -5.98 19.94
N GLU A 27 2.98 -7.14 20.57
CA GLU A 27 3.16 -7.22 22.02
C GLU A 27 4.63 -7.00 22.38
N PHE A 28 4.88 -6.17 23.39
CA PHE A 28 6.24 -5.94 23.87
C PHE A 28 6.70 -7.06 24.78
N SER A 29 7.98 -7.44 24.63
CA SER A 29 8.65 -8.36 25.54
C SER A 29 8.61 -7.84 26.99
N LYS A 30 8.57 -8.79 27.94
CA LYS A 30 8.76 -8.49 29.37
C LYS A 30 10.22 -8.10 29.66
N ASP A 31 11.16 -8.49 28.80
CA ASP A 31 12.53 -8.00 28.86
C ASP A 31 12.58 -6.55 28.38
N ASN A 32 13.06 -5.65 29.25
CA ASN A 32 13.06 -4.23 28.94
C ASN A 32 14.04 -3.85 27.81
N ARG A 33 15.14 -4.59 27.62
CA ARG A 33 16.08 -4.31 26.52
C ARG A 33 15.46 -4.70 25.20
N GLU A 34 14.82 -5.86 25.12
CA GLU A 34 14.10 -6.29 23.92
C GLU A 34 12.95 -5.34 23.60
N LYS A 35 12.16 -4.94 24.60
CA LYS A 35 11.11 -3.93 24.43
C LYS A 35 11.65 -2.62 23.84
N GLN A 36 12.75 -2.10 24.39
CA GLN A 36 13.35 -0.87 23.89
C GLN A 36 13.89 -1.03 22.46
N LEU A 37 14.40 -2.21 22.12
CA LEU A 37 14.83 -2.51 20.75
C LEU A 37 13.65 -2.52 19.78
N THR A 38 12.55 -3.19 20.12
CA THR A 38 11.32 -3.19 19.31
C THR A 38 10.82 -1.76 19.09
N ILE A 39 10.71 -0.97 20.15
CA ILE A 39 10.25 0.43 20.07
C ILE A 39 11.14 1.23 19.12
N ARG A 40 12.47 1.13 19.24
CA ARG A 40 13.40 1.86 18.36
C ARG A 40 13.28 1.45 16.90
N CYS A 41 13.13 0.16 16.62
CA CYS A 41 12.97 -0.31 15.23
C CYS A 41 11.66 0.20 14.63
N LEU A 42 10.56 0.12 15.38
CA LEU A 42 9.26 0.63 14.93
C LEU A 42 9.25 2.15 14.79
N ASP A 43 9.91 2.88 15.69
CA ASP A 43 10.07 4.34 15.57
C ASP A 43 10.84 4.70 14.30
N ALA A 44 11.96 4.03 14.01
CA ALA A 44 12.73 4.27 12.78
C ALA A 44 11.91 3.99 11.51
N LEU A 45 11.18 2.87 11.47
CA LEU A 45 10.29 2.54 10.34
C LEU A 45 9.15 3.56 10.18
N CYS A 46 8.66 4.13 11.28
CA CYS A 46 7.64 5.16 11.28
C CYS A 46 8.19 6.50 10.79
N ASP A 47 9.38 6.88 11.24
CA ASP A 47 10.08 8.10 10.83
C ASP A 47 10.41 8.07 9.33
N ASP A 48 10.78 6.90 8.81
CA ASP A 48 11.01 6.68 7.37
C ASP A 48 9.70 6.55 6.57
N GLY A 49 8.54 6.53 7.23
CA GLY A 49 7.22 6.49 6.61
C GLY A 49 6.79 5.13 6.05
N TYR A 50 7.47 4.04 6.42
CA TYR A 50 7.11 2.68 6.00
C TYR A 50 5.95 2.09 6.82
N ILE A 51 5.77 2.58 8.05
CA ILE A 51 4.64 2.24 8.92
C ILE A 51 4.07 3.51 9.56
N GLN A 52 2.89 3.40 10.15
CA GLN A 52 2.28 4.41 11.00
C GLN A 52 1.80 3.77 12.31
N TYR A 53 1.91 4.48 13.42
CA TYR A 53 1.27 4.05 14.67
C TYR A 53 -0.22 4.37 14.65
N GLU A 54 -1.05 3.37 14.95
CA GLU A 54 -2.48 3.57 15.21
C GLU A 54 -2.75 3.80 16.71
N TYR A 55 -2.04 3.08 17.57
CA TYR A 55 -2.11 3.23 19.02
C TYR A 55 -0.84 2.73 19.71
N ARG A 56 -0.52 3.32 20.87
CA ARG A 56 0.63 2.93 21.69
C ARG A 56 0.20 2.75 23.14
N ALA A 57 0.54 1.61 23.73
CA ALA A 57 0.32 1.28 25.13
C ALA A 57 1.63 0.83 25.79
N THR A 58 1.63 0.70 27.11
CA THR A 58 2.86 0.29 27.82
C THR A 58 3.27 -1.16 27.51
N GLY A 59 2.31 -2.03 27.18
CA GLY A 59 2.57 -3.45 26.89
C GLY A 59 2.53 -3.84 25.42
N PHE A 60 2.04 -2.97 24.53
CA PHE A 60 1.84 -3.29 23.12
C PHE A 60 1.64 -2.01 22.28
N CYS A 61 1.72 -2.14 20.97
CA CYS A 61 1.33 -1.09 20.02
C CYS A 61 0.61 -1.68 18.80
N GLY A 62 -0.25 -0.86 18.20
CA GLY A 62 -0.84 -1.10 16.89
C GLY A 62 -0.10 -0.29 15.84
N ILE A 63 0.29 -0.95 14.75
CA ILE A 63 0.88 -0.30 13.59
C ILE A 63 0.04 -0.58 12.35
N LYS A 64 0.14 0.30 11.36
CA LYS A 64 -0.41 0.14 10.02
C LYS A 64 0.72 0.24 9.01
N LEU A 65 0.84 -0.77 8.14
CA LEU A 65 1.78 -0.76 7.03
C LEU A 65 1.34 0.27 5.98
N THR A 66 2.25 1.17 5.56
CA THR A 66 1.94 2.20 4.55
C THR A 66 2.11 1.65 3.13
N PRO A 67 1.54 2.29 2.09
CA PRO A 67 1.86 1.97 0.70
C PRO A 67 3.35 2.03 0.41
N LYS A 68 4.05 3.04 0.94
CA LYS A 68 5.51 3.16 0.84
C LYS A 68 6.23 1.94 1.42
N GLY A 69 5.80 1.47 2.60
CA GLY A 69 6.35 0.26 3.23
C GLY A 69 6.14 -1.00 2.38
N ILE A 70 4.94 -1.18 1.83
CA ILE A 70 4.62 -2.28 0.91
C ILE A 70 5.53 -2.25 -0.31
N HIS A 71 5.60 -1.10 -0.98
CA HIS A 71 6.44 -0.88 -2.15
C HIS A 71 7.91 -1.20 -1.87
N PHE A 72 8.44 -0.69 -0.76
CA PHE A 72 9.83 -0.87 -0.39
C PHE A 72 10.17 -2.35 -0.20
N VAL A 73 9.29 -3.13 0.44
CA VAL A 73 9.47 -4.59 0.58
C VAL A 73 9.35 -5.30 -0.78
N GLU A 74 8.35 -4.95 -1.60
CA GLU A 74 8.16 -5.53 -2.94
C GLU A 74 9.35 -5.24 -3.87
N ASN A 75 10.03 -4.10 -3.68
CA ASN A 75 11.23 -3.71 -4.41
C ASN A 75 12.53 -4.27 -3.79
N GLY A 76 12.43 -5.24 -2.88
CA GLY A 76 13.60 -5.89 -2.29
C GLY A 76 14.41 -4.99 -1.35
N PHE A 77 13.73 -4.08 -0.62
CA PHE A 77 14.32 -3.15 0.34
C PHE A 77 15.26 -2.12 -0.32
N GLN A 78 14.91 -1.71 -1.53
CA GLN A 78 15.56 -0.61 -2.25
C GLN A 78 14.59 0.56 -2.34
N ASP A 79 15.03 1.71 -1.86
CA ASP A 79 14.30 2.97 -2.09
C ASP A 79 14.35 3.29 -3.59
N ASP A 80 13.31 3.94 -4.09
CA ASP A 80 13.20 4.35 -5.48
C ASP A 80 14.28 5.39 -5.84
N THR A 81 15.51 4.94 -6.12
CA THR A 81 16.50 5.74 -6.82
C THR A 81 16.12 5.77 -8.29
N VAL A 82 15.47 6.84 -8.73
CA VAL A 82 15.33 7.17 -10.16
C VAL A 82 16.75 7.28 -10.74
N PRO A 83 17.08 6.61 -11.86
CA PRO A 83 16.37 6.78 -13.11
C PRO A 83 15.47 5.60 -13.45
N SER A 84 14.23 5.95 -13.78
CA SER A 84 13.27 5.09 -14.46
C SER A 84 13.88 4.56 -15.76
N ILE A 85 14.18 3.27 -15.78
CA ILE A 85 14.04 2.50 -17.02
C ILE A 85 12.67 1.87 -16.96
N SER A 86 11.61 2.66 -17.21
CA SER A 86 10.35 2.11 -17.68
C SER A 86 10.54 1.67 -19.13
N GLY A 87 11.24 0.56 -19.33
CA GLY A 87 11.17 -0.16 -20.59
C GLY A 87 9.79 -0.79 -20.68
N ASN A 88 9.13 -0.69 -21.85
CA ASN A 88 8.01 -1.56 -22.14
C ASN A 88 8.47 -3.00 -21.87
N ASN A 89 7.97 -3.65 -20.83
CA ASN A 89 8.07 -5.09 -20.69
C ASN A 89 7.17 -5.67 -21.78
N ASN A 90 7.68 -5.71 -23.00
CA ASN A 90 7.10 -6.49 -24.08
C ASN A 90 7.34 -7.95 -23.72
N ILE A 91 6.48 -8.51 -22.88
CA ILE A 91 6.31 -9.95 -22.82
C ILE A 91 5.67 -10.32 -24.15
N PHE A 92 6.48 -10.77 -25.11
CA PHE A 92 5.97 -11.36 -26.35
C PHE A 92 5.35 -12.71 -26.01
N VAL A 93 4.06 -12.69 -25.72
CA VAL A 93 3.26 -13.90 -25.55
C VAL A 93 2.83 -14.39 -26.92
N THR A 94 3.66 -15.21 -27.57
CA THR A 94 3.28 -15.89 -28.81
C THR A 94 2.41 -17.10 -28.49
N GLY A 95 1.09 -16.90 -28.52
CA GLY A 95 0.08 -17.97 -28.40
C GLY A 95 -1.33 -17.40 -28.36
N SER A 96 -2.19 -17.82 -29.29
CA SER A 96 -3.60 -17.44 -29.34
C SER A 96 -4.36 -18.09 -28.18
N GLY A 97 -4.52 -17.36 -27.08
CA GLY A 97 -5.23 -17.82 -25.89
C GLY A 97 -4.91 -17.12 -24.57
N ASN A 98 -3.99 -16.14 -24.56
CA ASN A 98 -3.61 -15.46 -23.32
C ASN A 98 -4.33 -14.12 -23.17
N THR A 99 -5.22 -14.03 -22.19
CA THR A 99 -5.75 -12.76 -21.68
C THR A 99 -4.71 -12.15 -20.75
N ILE A 100 -4.17 -10.96 -21.08
CA ILE A 100 -3.25 -10.24 -20.20
C ILE A 100 -4.08 -9.66 -19.03
N SER A 101 -4.22 -10.44 -17.96
CA SER A 101 -4.90 -10.03 -16.73
C SER A 101 -3.87 -9.59 -15.68
N ASN A 102 -3.16 -8.48 -15.91
CA ASN A 102 -2.36 -7.83 -14.84
C ASN A 102 -1.82 -6.44 -15.25
N ASN A 103 -2.73 -5.48 -15.48
CA ASN A 103 -2.39 -4.07 -15.73
C ASN A 103 -1.98 -3.33 -14.44
N TYR A 104 -1.96 -3.99 -13.29
CA TYR A 104 -1.83 -3.36 -11.97
C TYR A 104 -0.62 -2.42 -11.84
N ASN A 105 0.57 -2.88 -12.23
CA ASN A 105 1.79 -2.08 -12.13
C ASN A 105 1.72 -0.83 -13.02
N GLN A 106 1.03 -0.94 -14.17
CA GLN A 106 0.82 0.18 -15.06
C GLN A 106 -0.27 1.13 -14.51
N LEU A 107 -1.28 0.64 -13.79
CA LEU A 107 -2.23 1.50 -13.07
C LEU A 107 -1.54 2.32 -11.97
N ILE A 108 -0.63 1.70 -11.19
CA ILE A 108 0.16 2.42 -10.17
C ILE A 108 1.05 3.48 -10.81
N ALA A 109 1.77 3.13 -11.88
CA ALA A 109 2.60 4.08 -12.61
C ALA A 109 1.78 5.24 -13.20
N ASP A 110 0.58 4.95 -13.73
CA ASP A 110 -0.34 5.97 -14.25
C ASP A 110 -0.82 6.92 -13.12
N VAL A 111 -1.09 6.41 -11.91
CA VAL A 111 -1.46 7.22 -10.73
C VAL A 111 -0.29 8.11 -10.28
N GLN A 112 0.91 7.57 -10.18
CA GLN A 112 2.11 8.32 -9.78
C GLN A 112 2.40 9.48 -10.73
N ASN A 113 2.27 9.25 -12.04
CA ASN A 113 2.53 10.23 -13.09
C ASN A 113 1.35 11.21 -13.35
N SER A 114 0.22 11.03 -12.68
CA SER A 114 -0.93 11.92 -12.83
C SER A 114 -0.70 13.29 -12.20
N GLU A 115 -1.51 14.29 -12.57
CA GLU A 115 -1.51 15.63 -11.95
C GLU A 115 -2.34 15.68 -10.64
N LEU A 116 -2.69 14.52 -10.07
CA LEU A 116 -3.43 14.45 -8.81
C LEU A 116 -2.61 14.98 -7.63
N ASP A 117 -3.30 15.54 -6.64
CA ASP A 117 -2.66 15.95 -5.39
C ASP A 117 -2.01 14.73 -4.70
N PRO A 118 -0.87 14.92 -3.99
CA PRO A 118 -0.14 13.81 -3.37
C PRO A 118 -1.01 12.96 -2.43
N GLU A 119 -1.88 13.60 -1.65
CA GLU A 119 -2.80 12.93 -0.73
C GLU A 119 -3.77 11.99 -1.47
N ILE A 120 -4.27 12.42 -2.64
CA ILE A 120 -5.17 11.61 -3.47
C ILE A 120 -4.42 10.41 -4.08
N LYS A 121 -3.18 10.63 -4.52
CA LYS A 121 -2.33 9.55 -5.05
C LYS A 121 -2.11 8.47 -3.99
N GLU A 122 -1.81 8.87 -2.76
CA GLU A 122 -1.61 7.94 -1.65
C GLU A 122 -2.87 7.11 -1.34
N VAL A 123 -4.05 7.74 -1.35
CA VAL A 123 -5.34 7.07 -1.13
C VAL A 123 -5.68 6.11 -2.28
N LEU A 124 -5.38 6.48 -3.53
CA LEU A 124 -5.57 5.62 -4.71
C LEU A 124 -4.62 4.44 -4.74
N GLU A 125 -3.33 4.67 -4.51
CA GLU A 125 -2.32 3.61 -4.41
C GLU A 125 -2.69 2.63 -3.31
N THR A 126 -3.09 3.15 -2.14
CA THR A 126 -3.63 2.36 -1.03
C THR A 126 -4.75 1.42 -1.48
N LEU A 127 -5.80 1.94 -2.11
CA LEU A 127 -6.93 1.14 -2.57
C LEU A 127 -6.48 0.07 -3.56
N LEU A 128 -5.65 0.47 -4.53
CA LEU A 128 -5.11 -0.45 -5.52
C LEU A 128 -4.35 -1.60 -4.83
N TYR A 129 -3.48 -1.31 -3.86
CA TYR A 129 -2.73 -2.33 -3.12
C TYR A 129 -3.62 -3.33 -2.43
N GLU A 130 -4.62 -2.83 -1.72
CA GLU A 130 -5.57 -3.70 -1.04
C GLU A 130 -6.27 -4.60 -2.07
N LEU A 131 -6.79 -4.06 -3.17
CA LEU A 131 -7.49 -4.84 -4.20
C LEU A 131 -6.60 -5.86 -4.94
N LYS A 132 -5.29 -5.63 -5.04
CA LYS A 132 -4.31 -6.58 -5.61
C LYS A 132 -4.19 -7.85 -4.76
N ASN A 133 -4.46 -7.78 -3.46
CA ASN A 133 -4.20 -8.89 -2.55
C ASN A 133 -5.12 -10.09 -2.87
N PRO A 134 -4.56 -11.23 -3.33
CA PRO A 134 -5.35 -12.40 -3.72
C PRO A 134 -6.04 -13.09 -2.53
N ALA A 135 -5.62 -12.81 -1.30
CA ALA A 135 -6.23 -13.34 -0.08
C ALA A 135 -7.56 -12.63 0.29
N LEU A 136 -7.86 -11.47 -0.31
CA LEU A 136 -9.12 -10.79 -0.07
C LEU A 136 -10.27 -11.51 -0.79
N SER A 137 -11.30 -11.86 -0.03
CA SER A 137 -12.58 -12.29 -0.59
C SER A 137 -13.28 -11.13 -1.28
N GLU A 138 -14.18 -11.43 -2.22
CA GLU A 138 -14.97 -10.42 -2.95
C GLU A 138 -15.73 -9.48 -1.99
N LYS A 139 -16.28 -10.01 -0.89
CA LYS A 139 -16.95 -9.21 0.13
C LYS A 139 -15.99 -8.25 0.85
N LYS A 140 -14.75 -8.66 1.11
CA LYS A 140 -13.74 -7.77 1.70
C LYS A 140 -13.29 -6.71 0.70
N LYS A 141 -13.10 -7.05 -0.57
CA LYS A 141 -12.79 -6.08 -1.63
C LYS A 141 -13.89 -5.02 -1.73
N GLU A 142 -15.16 -5.42 -1.71
CA GLU A 142 -16.30 -4.51 -1.68
C GLU A 142 -16.27 -3.59 -0.46
N SER A 143 -15.89 -4.12 0.72
CA SER A 143 -15.71 -3.31 1.93
C SER A 143 -14.62 -2.27 1.75
N LYS A 144 -13.43 -2.64 1.25
CA LYS A 144 -12.31 -1.69 1.05
C LYS A 144 -12.68 -0.58 0.05
N ILE A 145 -13.46 -0.90 -0.99
CA ILE A 145 -14.00 0.10 -1.92
C ILE A 145 -14.97 1.05 -1.18
N LYS A 146 -15.85 0.54 -0.32
CA LYS A 146 -16.77 1.38 0.47
C LYS A 146 -16.02 2.25 1.48
N ASP A 147 -14.99 1.71 2.10
CA ASP A 147 -14.13 2.44 3.05
C ASP A 147 -13.43 3.60 2.33
N PHE A 148 -12.84 3.34 1.16
CA PHE A 148 -12.26 4.38 0.28
C PHE A 148 -13.27 5.46 -0.12
N LEU A 149 -14.47 5.06 -0.55
CA LEU A 149 -15.53 6.02 -0.90
C LEU A 149 -15.96 6.85 0.30
N SER A 150 -15.96 6.25 1.49
CA SER A 150 -16.28 6.92 2.75
C SER A 150 -15.17 7.89 3.14
N GLU A 151 -13.90 7.49 3.03
CA GLU A 151 -12.73 8.32 3.36
C GLU A 151 -12.66 9.56 2.45
N ILE A 152 -12.90 9.40 1.16
CA ILE A 152 -12.98 10.52 0.21
C ILE A 152 -14.20 11.42 0.43
N SER A 153 -15.29 10.90 1.01
CA SER A 153 -16.53 11.67 1.20
C SER A 153 -16.70 12.27 2.60
N SER A 154 -15.97 11.78 3.61
CA SER A 154 -16.23 12.10 5.02
C SER A 154 -15.33 13.18 5.61
N ASP A 155 -14.10 13.39 5.11
CA ASP A 155 -13.23 14.45 5.62
C ASP A 155 -12.39 15.11 4.50
N ALA A 156 -12.29 16.45 4.57
CA ALA A 156 -11.29 17.32 3.92
C ALA A 156 -11.30 17.60 2.39
N LEU A 157 -12.14 16.99 1.54
CA LEU A 157 -12.00 17.17 0.08
C LEU A 157 -13.33 17.48 -0.66
N SER A 158 -14.28 18.27 -0.17
CA SER A 158 -15.60 18.35 -0.84
C SER A 158 -15.60 18.71 -2.34
N ASP A 159 -14.66 19.53 -2.81
CA ASP A 159 -14.48 19.84 -4.24
C ASP A 159 -13.48 18.88 -4.92
N THR A 160 -12.43 18.48 -4.20
CA THR A 160 -11.36 17.60 -4.69
C THR A 160 -11.75 16.12 -4.72
N ALA A 161 -12.69 15.68 -3.89
CA ALA A 161 -13.25 14.35 -3.82
C ALA A 161 -14.07 14.06 -5.08
N SER A 162 -14.83 15.04 -5.55
CA SER A 162 -15.59 14.94 -6.80
C SER A 162 -14.67 14.86 -8.02
N SER A 163 -13.59 15.65 -8.05
CA SER A 163 -12.58 15.55 -9.13
C SER A 163 -11.77 14.25 -9.04
N THR A 164 -11.43 13.79 -7.83
CA THR A 164 -10.75 12.51 -7.56
C THR A 164 -11.59 11.33 -8.03
N LEU A 165 -12.85 11.28 -7.61
CA LEU A 165 -13.77 10.22 -7.98
C LEU A 165 -14.04 10.25 -9.49
N SER A 166 -14.18 11.44 -10.08
CA SER A 166 -14.32 11.59 -11.53
C SER A 166 -13.07 11.14 -12.28
N THR A 167 -11.87 11.42 -11.76
CA THR A 167 -10.60 11.02 -12.39
C THR A 167 -10.38 9.52 -12.26
N LEU A 168 -10.63 8.93 -11.09
CA LEU A 168 -10.62 7.49 -10.89
C LEU A 168 -11.63 6.79 -11.80
N LEU A 169 -12.87 7.29 -11.86
CA LEU A 169 -13.90 6.74 -12.74
C LEU A 169 -13.53 6.90 -14.22
N MET A 170 -12.99 8.04 -14.64
CA MET A 170 -12.47 8.21 -16.00
C MET A 170 -11.33 7.25 -16.32
N PHE A 171 -10.44 7.02 -15.37
CA PHE A 171 -9.33 6.10 -15.52
C PHE A 171 -9.80 4.65 -15.63
N LEU A 172 -10.73 4.24 -14.76
CA LEU A 172 -11.40 2.94 -14.81
C LEU A 172 -12.19 2.76 -16.11
N PHE A 173 -12.97 3.76 -16.54
CA PHE A 173 -13.71 3.71 -17.81
C PHE A 173 -12.79 3.61 -19.02
N LYS A 174 -11.65 4.30 -19.04
CA LYS A 174 -10.64 4.15 -20.11
C LYS A 174 -10.04 2.73 -20.18
N LYS A 175 -10.06 1.99 -19.08
CA LYS A 175 -9.55 0.60 -19.02
C LYS A 175 -10.67 -0.45 -19.23
N ILE A 176 -11.94 -0.09 -19.02
CA ILE A 176 -13.13 -0.92 -19.31
C ILE A 176 -13.59 -0.78 -20.76
N ILE A 177 -13.38 0.38 -21.39
CA ILE A 177 -13.65 0.61 -22.82
C ILE A 177 -12.41 0.21 -23.61
N PHE A 178 -12.21 -1.09 -23.78
CA PHE A 178 -11.54 -1.73 -24.92
C PHE A 178 -12.12 -3.13 -25.11
#